data_AF-A0A2E4AAM8-F1
#
_entry.id   AF-A0A2E4AAM8-F1
#
_cell.length_a   1.000
_cell.length_b   1.000
_cell.length_c   1.000
_cell.angle_alpha   90.00
_cell.angle_beta   90.00
_cell.angle_gamma   90.00
#
_symmetry.space_group_name_H-M   'P 1'
#
loop_
_entity.id
_entity.type
_entity.pdbx_description
1 polymer ?
#
loop_
_entity_poly.entity_id
_entity_poly.type
_entity_poly.pdbx_seq_one_letter_code
_entity_poly.pdbx_strand_id
1 'polypeptide(L)'
;MKKGNLDLSVLLNNNTHDGSVIFENLITGRMPPANKKQPTPSERELLLNWLSKRQNNNSVNSYQRASRHEFIHSLNDLLGIRLDLTNKIPEDRGTNDFDSNRNILITKEMLNSYFSVADEMLEFALPDQGFPKERVWVTNKIKDSHDTYNIYTRNYEDGVLFSWTRANN
;
A
#
# COMPACT_ATOMS: atom_id res chain seq x y z
N MET A 1 -47.85 -2.23 6.94
CA MET A 1 -46.80 -2.53 5.92
C MET A 1 -45.92 -1.30 5.71
N LYS A 2 -44.63 -1.38 6.07
CA LYS A 2 -43.68 -0.26 5.95
C LYS A 2 -43.15 -0.19 4.51
N LYS A 3 -43.46 0.87 3.77
CA LYS A 3 -42.78 1.19 2.51
C LYS A 3 -41.29 1.42 2.82
N GLY A 4 -40.42 0.67 2.16
CA GLY A 4 -38.96 0.79 2.26
C GLY A 4 -38.25 -0.21 3.17
N ASN A 5 -38.93 -1.22 3.74
CA ASN A 5 -38.35 -2.24 4.63
C ASN A 5 -37.46 -1.71 5.77
N LEU A 6 -37.60 -0.42 6.13
CA LEU A 6 -36.77 0.25 7.12
C LEU A 6 -37.62 0.59 8.36
N ASP A 7 -37.31 -0.05 9.48
CA ASP A 7 -37.98 0.18 10.75
C ASP A 7 -37.14 1.09 11.67
N LEU A 8 -37.45 2.39 11.66
CA LEU A 8 -36.75 3.37 12.50
C LEU A 8 -36.86 3.06 14.00
N SER A 9 -37.97 2.53 14.49
CA SER A 9 -38.10 2.17 15.91
C SER A 9 -37.15 1.06 16.33
N VAL A 10 -36.89 0.10 15.44
CA VAL A 10 -35.92 -0.98 15.69
C VAL A 10 -34.49 -0.45 15.55
N LEU A 11 -34.24 0.41 14.55
CA LEU A 11 -32.93 1.03 14.31
C LEU A 11 -32.47 1.95 15.45
N LEU A 12 -33.38 2.72 16.04
CA LEU A 12 -33.06 3.65 17.13
C LEU A 12 -32.78 2.92 18.46
N ASN A 13 -33.36 1.74 18.66
CA ASN A 13 -33.17 0.91 19.85
C ASN A 13 -31.89 0.05 19.77
N ASN A 14 -31.49 -0.36 18.57
CA ASN A 14 -30.28 -1.13 18.36
C ASN A 14 -29.09 -0.20 18.08
N ASN A 15 -28.19 0.00 19.06
CA ASN A 15 -26.93 0.76 18.92
C ASN A 15 -25.96 0.26 17.82
N THR A 16 -26.34 -0.77 17.05
CA THR A 16 -25.49 -1.51 16.11
C THR A 16 -25.67 -1.09 14.65
N HIS A 17 -26.66 -0.26 14.33
CA HIS A 17 -26.99 0.03 12.94
C HIS A 17 -26.37 1.35 12.45
N ASP A 18 -25.85 1.32 11.23
CA ASP A 18 -25.30 2.49 10.54
C ASP A 18 -26.42 3.51 10.25
N GLY A 19 -26.37 4.64 10.95
CA GLY A 19 -27.31 5.75 10.82
C GLY A 19 -27.08 6.63 9.59
N SER A 20 -26.04 6.36 8.79
CA SER A 20 -25.63 7.16 7.62
C SER A 20 -26.78 7.42 6.64
N VAL A 21 -27.54 6.37 6.28
CA VAL A 21 -28.67 6.49 5.33
C VAL A 21 -29.79 7.37 5.88
N ILE A 22 -30.03 7.33 7.19
CA ILE A 22 -31.05 8.15 7.87
C ILE A 22 -30.59 9.61 7.86
N PHE A 23 -29.31 9.83 8.21
CA PHE A 23 -28.68 11.14 8.21
C PHE A 23 -28.75 11.78 6.82
N GLU A 24 -28.25 11.10 5.78
CA GLU A 24 -28.29 11.57 4.38
C GLU A 24 -29.71 11.92 3.91
N ASN A 25 -30.69 11.06 4.22
CA ASN A 25 -32.07 11.33 3.82
C ASN A 25 -32.71 12.49 4.60
N LEU A 26 -32.30 12.76 5.83
CA LEU A 26 -32.74 13.94 6.60
C LEU A 26 -32.11 15.22 6.06
N ILE A 27 -30.82 15.22 5.72
CA ILE A 27 -30.14 16.39 5.15
C ILE A 27 -30.73 16.73 3.78
N THR A 28 -30.99 15.72 2.96
CA THR A 28 -31.56 15.88 1.61
C THR A 28 -33.08 16.09 1.61
N GLY A 29 -33.74 16.05 2.78
CA GLY A 29 -35.19 16.20 2.91
C GLY A 29 -36.00 15.06 2.28
N ARG A 30 -35.35 13.95 1.94
CA ARG A 30 -35.97 12.75 1.34
C ARG A 30 -36.67 11.88 2.38
N MET A 31 -36.39 12.09 3.66
CA MET A 31 -37.08 11.43 4.77
C MET A 31 -37.78 12.43 5.70
N PRO A 32 -39.04 12.16 6.08
CA PRO A 32 -39.94 11.10 5.60
C PRO A 32 -40.29 11.25 4.10
N PRO A 33 -40.80 10.20 3.42
CA PRO A 33 -41.21 10.32 2.02
C PRO A 33 -42.29 11.39 1.85
N ALA A 34 -42.39 11.98 0.65
CA ALA A 34 -43.27 13.12 0.33
C ALA A 34 -44.73 12.97 0.78
N ASN A 35 -45.25 11.74 0.87
CA ASN A 35 -46.62 11.44 1.31
C ASN A 35 -46.79 11.44 2.84
N LYS A 36 -45.78 11.86 3.61
CA LYS A 36 -45.81 11.95 5.07
C LYS A 36 -45.38 13.33 5.53
N LYS A 37 -45.82 13.71 6.74
CA LYS A 37 -45.44 14.98 7.36
C LYS A 37 -43.93 15.03 7.56
N GLN A 38 -43.31 16.08 7.06
CA GLN A 38 -41.89 16.39 7.28
C GLN A 38 -41.68 16.92 8.70
N PRO A 39 -40.50 16.68 9.31
CA PRO A 39 -40.12 17.31 10.55
C PRO A 39 -39.96 18.80 10.33
N THR A 40 -40.29 19.58 11.36
CA THR A 40 -39.99 21.01 11.39
C THR A 40 -38.46 21.23 11.32
N PRO A 41 -38.00 22.42 10.94
CA PRO A 41 -36.57 22.71 10.88
C PRO A 41 -35.85 22.45 12.22
N SER A 42 -36.49 22.80 13.34
CA SER A 42 -35.95 22.60 14.69
C SER A 42 -35.83 21.12 15.07
N GLU A 43 -36.87 20.32 14.79
CA GLU A 43 -36.82 18.87 15.03
C GLU A 43 -35.78 18.18 14.17
N ARG A 44 -35.61 18.65 12.92
CA ARG A 44 -34.59 18.13 12.00
C ARG A 44 -33.19 18.39 12.51
N GLU A 45 -32.91 19.61 12.96
CA GLU A 45 -31.61 19.98 13.53
C GLU A 45 -31.29 19.16 14.79
N LEU A 46 -32.29 18.97 15.66
CA LEU A 46 -32.16 18.13 16.85
C LEU A 46 -31.85 16.67 16.48
N LEU A 47 -32.55 16.11 15.50
CA LEU A 47 -32.31 14.75 15.00
C LEU A 47 -30.93 14.61 14.36
N LEU A 48 -30.50 15.59 13.55
CA LEU A 48 -29.18 15.58 12.91
C LEU A 48 -28.06 15.65 13.93
N ASN A 49 -28.19 16.49 14.96
CA ASN A 49 -27.22 16.60 16.04
C ASN A 49 -27.18 15.33 16.92
N TRP A 50 -28.34 14.69 17.11
CA TRP A 50 -28.40 13.42 17.83
C TRP A 50 -27.79 12.26 17.02
N LEU A 51 -28.06 12.19 15.71
CA LEU A 51 -27.48 11.21 14.78
C LEU A 51 -25.96 11.41 14.65
N SER A 52 -25.48 12.64 14.52
CA SER A 52 -24.05 12.93 14.37
C SER A 52 -23.22 12.51 15.58
N LYS A 53 -23.77 12.65 16.80
CA LYS A 53 -23.13 12.17 18.03
C LYS A 53 -23.12 10.65 18.16
N ARG A 54 -24.07 9.98 17.51
CA ARG A 54 -24.26 8.52 17.58
C ARG A 54 -23.64 7.78 16.41
N GLN A 55 -23.29 8.50 15.34
CA GLN A 55 -22.39 8.00 14.33
C GLN A 55 -21.08 7.74 15.05
N ASN A 56 -20.92 6.49 15.48
CA ASN A 56 -19.74 6.03 16.17
C ASN A 56 -18.57 6.55 15.36
N ASN A 57 -17.58 7.09 16.06
CA ASN A 57 -16.22 7.12 15.57
C ASN A 57 -15.90 5.67 15.21
N ASN A 58 -16.25 5.23 14.00
CA ASN A 58 -15.62 4.12 13.34
C ASN A 58 -14.21 4.65 13.23
N SER A 59 -13.41 4.39 14.27
CA SER A 59 -12.03 4.75 14.34
C SER A 59 -11.47 4.21 13.05
N VAL A 60 -11.19 5.11 12.11
CA VAL A 60 -10.53 4.73 10.88
C VAL A 60 -9.26 4.10 11.40
N ASN A 61 -9.13 2.78 11.21
CA ASN A 61 -7.94 2.07 11.66
C ASN A 61 -6.76 2.85 11.11
N SER A 62 -5.87 3.34 11.98
CA SER A 62 -4.77 4.22 11.55
C SER A 62 -3.80 3.50 10.62
N TYR A 63 -3.93 2.17 10.53
CA TYR A 63 -3.12 1.32 9.69
C TYR A 63 -4.01 0.48 8.78
N GLN A 64 -3.57 0.35 7.54
CA GLN A 64 -4.14 -0.53 6.54
C GLN A 64 -3.14 -1.65 6.27
N ARG A 65 -3.64 -2.89 6.14
CA ARG A 65 -2.85 -4.02 5.65
C ARG A 65 -2.63 -3.87 4.14
N ALA A 66 -1.43 -4.23 3.66
CA ALA A 66 -1.22 -4.48 2.23
C ALA A 66 -2.07 -5.67 1.74
N SER A 67 -2.74 -5.52 0.60
CA SER A 67 -3.41 -6.67 -0.03
C SER A 67 -2.37 -7.70 -0.51
N ARG A 68 -2.80 -8.95 -0.75
CA ARG A 68 -1.92 -10.00 -1.28
C ARG A 68 -1.19 -9.57 -2.55
N HIS A 69 -1.90 -8.87 -3.44
CA HIS A 69 -1.37 -8.36 -4.69
C HIS A 69 -0.38 -7.22 -4.45
N GLU A 70 -0.74 -6.25 -3.61
CA GLU A 70 0.16 -5.13 -3.24
C GLU A 70 1.46 -5.63 -2.64
N PHE A 71 1.40 -6.64 -1.77
CA PHE A 71 2.58 -7.23 -1.15
C PHE A 71 3.50 -7.91 -2.18
N ILE A 72 2.95 -8.76 -3.06
CA ILE A 72 3.71 -9.46 -4.10
C ILE A 72 4.34 -8.47 -5.08
N HIS A 73 3.59 -7.46 -5.53
CA HIS A 73 4.13 -6.44 -6.43
C HIS A 73 5.24 -5.63 -5.75
N SER A 74 5.06 -5.24 -4.49
CA SER A 74 6.09 -4.50 -3.75
C SER A 74 7.38 -5.32 -3.58
N LEU A 75 7.29 -6.62 -3.31
CA LEU A 75 8.47 -7.48 -3.22
C LEU A 75 9.13 -7.70 -4.58
N ASN A 76 8.36 -7.89 -5.64
CA ASN A 76 8.90 -8.00 -7.00
C ASN A 76 9.67 -6.74 -7.40
N ASP A 77 9.09 -5.55 -7.12
CA ASP A 77 9.73 -4.27 -7.40
C ASP A 77 10.99 -4.06 -6.55
N LEU A 78 10.94 -4.44 -5.26
CA LEU A 78 12.09 -4.32 -4.35
C LEU A 78 13.25 -5.23 -4.76
N LEU A 79 12.95 -6.47 -5.12
CA LEU A 79 13.94 -7.50 -5.45
C LEU A 79 14.34 -7.50 -6.93
N GLY A 80 13.63 -6.75 -7.78
CA GLY A 80 13.86 -6.70 -9.23
C GLY A 80 13.50 -8.02 -9.95
N ILE A 81 12.58 -8.80 -9.39
CA ILE A 81 12.15 -10.10 -9.92
C ILE A 81 10.71 -10.05 -10.47
N ARG A 82 10.28 -11.14 -11.10
CA ARG A 82 8.90 -11.35 -11.58
C ARG A 82 8.43 -12.74 -11.21
N LEU A 83 8.03 -12.91 -9.96
CA LEU A 83 7.50 -14.14 -9.41
C LEU A 83 6.10 -13.88 -8.82
N ASP A 84 5.13 -14.69 -9.24
CA ASP A 84 3.77 -14.62 -8.72
C ASP A 84 3.49 -15.78 -7.76
N LEU A 85 3.39 -15.44 -6.46
CA LEU A 85 3.04 -16.36 -5.39
C LEU A 85 1.73 -15.95 -4.71
N THR A 86 0.89 -15.15 -5.38
CA THR A 86 -0.35 -14.61 -4.82
C THR A 86 -1.27 -15.71 -4.30
N ASN A 87 -1.30 -16.87 -4.97
CA ASN A 87 -2.12 -18.02 -4.59
C ASN A 87 -1.67 -18.71 -3.28
N LYS A 88 -0.46 -18.43 -2.78
CA LYS A 88 0.02 -18.95 -1.49
C LYS A 88 -0.47 -18.13 -0.30
N ILE A 89 -0.97 -16.91 -0.55
CA ILE A 89 -1.58 -16.05 0.45
C ILE A 89 -3.10 -16.27 0.40
N PRO A 90 -3.76 -16.59 1.53
CA PRO A 90 -5.20 -16.78 1.58
C PRO A 90 -5.97 -15.57 1.08
N GLU A 91 -7.10 -15.81 0.40
CA GLU A 91 -8.01 -14.74 0.01
C GLU A 91 -8.74 -14.12 1.20
N ASP A 92 -8.92 -12.82 1.10
CA ASP A 92 -9.73 -12.05 2.03
C ASP A 92 -11.21 -12.44 1.87
N ARG A 93 -11.77 -13.06 2.91
CA ARG A 93 -13.18 -13.49 2.91
C ARG A 93 -14.11 -12.27 2.93
N GLY A 94 -15.04 -12.21 1.99
CA GLY A 94 -16.14 -11.23 1.99
C GLY A 94 -15.88 -9.96 1.17
N THR A 95 -14.73 -9.89 0.49
CA THR A 95 -14.36 -8.84 -0.45
C THR A 95 -14.45 -9.37 -1.87
N ASN A 96 -15.67 -9.63 -2.35
CA ASN A 96 -15.86 -10.13 -3.71
C ASN A 96 -15.46 -9.10 -4.80
N ASP A 97 -15.40 -7.80 -4.44
CA ASP A 97 -15.15 -6.73 -5.41
C ASP A 97 -13.82 -5.97 -5.19
N PHE A 98 -13.27 -5.92 -3.96
CA PHE A 98 -12.08 -5.09 -3.66
C PHE A 98 -11.18 -5.69 -2.58
N ASP A 99 -9.90 -5.88 -2.89
CA ASP A 99 -8.91 -6.43 -1.94
C ASP A 99 -8.41 -5.40 -0.89
N SER A 100 -8.69 -4.10 -1.07
CA SER A 100 -8.15 -3.02 -0.22
C SER A 100 -9.04 -2.67 0.99
N ASN A 101 -9.70 -3.66 1.60
CA ASN A 101 -10.64 -3.42 2.68
C ASN A 101 -9.95 -3.20 4.04
N ARG A 102 -10.07 -1.97 4.55
CA ARG A 102 -9.50 -1.47 5.82
C ARG A 102 -10.04 -2.16 7.08
N ASN A 103 -11.19 -2.82 6.97
CA ASN A 103 -11.85 -3.50 8.08
C ASN A 103 -11.32 -4.92 8.28
N ILE A 104 -10.56 -5.46 7.32
CA ILE A 104 -10.00 -6.79 7.41
C ILE A 104 -8.70 -6.70 8.20
N LEU A 105 -8.67 -7.37 9.35
CA LEU A 105 -7.49 -7.40 10.21
C LEU A 105 -6.52 -8.51 9.80
N ILE A 106 -5.25 -8.35 10.17
CA ILE A 106 -4.24 -9.38 9.94
C ILE A 106 -4.49 -10.55 10.90
N THR A 107 -4.69 -11.74 10.36
CA THR A 107 -4.74 -12.99 11.13
C THR A 107 -3.35 -13.62 11.19
N LYS A 108 -3.12 -14.49 12.19
CA LYS A 108 -1.85 -15.23 12.34
C LYS A 108 -1.54 -16.10 11.13
N GLU A 109 -2.55 -16.78 10.59
CA GLU A 109 -2.42 -17.65 9.41
C GLU A 109 -1.97 -16.85 8.19
N MET A 110 -2.58 -15.68 7.98
CA MET A 110 -2.23 -14.80 6.87
C MET A 110 -0.81 -14.24 7.05
N LEU A 111 -0.44 -13.80 8.26
CA LEU A 111 0.91 -13.32 8.53
C LEU A 111 1.98 -14.40 8.26
N ASN A 112 1.71 -15.65 8.65
CA ASN A 112 2.59 -16.78 8.33
C ASN A 112 2.72 -17.01 6.82
N SER A 113 1.63 -16.88 6.07
CA SER A 113 1.69 -16.99 4.60
C SER A 113 2.54 -15.88 3.98
N TYR A 114 2.45 -14.64 4.47
CA TYR A 114 3.29 -13.54 4.00
C TYR A 114 4.78 -13.80 4.23
N PHE A 115 5.16 -14.32 5.41
CA PHE A 115 6.55 -14.68 5.68
C PHE A 115 7.03 -15.83 4.78
N SER A 116 6.23 -16.90 4.65
CA SER A 116 6.60 -18.02 3.79
C SER A 116 6.78 -17.61 2.32
N VAL A 117 5.94 -16.70 1.83
CA VAL A 117 6.07 -16.14 0.48
C VAL A 117 7.30 -15.27 0.36
N ALA A 118 7.58 -14.42 1.35
CA ALA A 118 8.77 -13.56 1.34
C ALA A 118 10.06 -14.39 1.32
N ASP A 119 10.14 -15.46 2.10
CA ASP A 119 11.29 -16.37 2.12
C ASP A 119 11.53 -16.99 0.74
N GLU A 120 10.48 -17.47 0.07
CA GLU A 120 10.58 -18.05 -1.27
C GLU A 120 10.96 -17.01 -2.33
N MET A 121 10.45 -15.78 -2.23
CA MET A 121 10.85 -14.69 -3.13
C MET A 121 12.31 -14.29 -2.92
N LEU A 122 12.79 -14.30 -1.67
CA LEU A 122 14.19 -14.03 -1.36
C LEU A 122 15.11 -15.12 -1.88
N GLU A 123 14.75 -16.39 -1.70
CA GLU A 123 15.51 -17.53 -2.24
C GLU A 123 15.54 -17.51 -3.77
N PHE A 124 14.46 -17.07 -4.42
CA PHE A 124 14.44 -16.87 -5.86
C PHE A 124 15.30 -15.69 -6.32
N ALA A 125 15.32 -14.58 -5.58
CA ALA A 125 16.01 -13.35 -5.97
C ALA A 125 17.52 -13.38 -5.70
N LEU A 126 17.93 -14.05 -4.62
CA LEU A 126 19.32 -14.02 -4.15
C LEU A 126 20.10 -15.22 -4.68
N PRO A 127 21.36 -15.02 -5.12
CA PRO A 127 22.18 -16.14 -5.59
C PRO A 127 22.61 -17.06 -4.43
N ASP A 128 22.53 -18.38 -4.63
CA ASP A 128 22.95 -19.41 -3.65
C ASP A 128 24.38 -19.23 -3.13
N GLN A 129 25.27 -18.74 -4.01
CA GLN A 129 26.69 -18.54 -3.72
C GLN A 129 26.98 -17.16 -3.09
N GLY A 130 25.93 -16.40 -2.77
CA GLY A 130 26.02 -15.03 -2.27
C GLY A 130 26.47 -14.02 -3.33
N PHE A 131 26.64 -12.79 -2.89
CA PHE A 131 27.13 -11.71 -3.76
C PHE A 131 28.66 -11.78 -3.90
N PRO A 132 29.22 -11.50 -5.09
CA PRO A 132 30.66 -11.37 -5.25
C PRO A 132 31.18 -10.26 -4.31
N LYS A 133 32.36 -10.47 -3.73
CA LYS A 133 32.97 -9.45 -2.85
C LYS A 133 33.07 -8.12 -3.60
N GLU A 134 32.51 -7.07 -2.99
CA GLU A 134 32.61 -5.72 -3.51
C GLU A 134 34.08 -5.34 -3.70
N ARG A 135 34.45 -4.95 -4.91
CA ARG A 135 35.81 -4.50 -5.24
C ARG A 135 35.79 -3.00 -5.40
N VAL A 136 36.33 -2.30 -4.41
CA VAL A 136 36.57 -0.86 -4.48
C VAL A 136 37.93 -0.64 -5.14
N TRP A 137 37.92 -0.01 -6.30
CA TRP A 137 39.15 0.41 -6.97
C TRP A 137 39.54 1.78 -6.45
N VAL A 138 40.47 1.84 -5.49
CA VAL A 138 41.05 3.11 -5.03
C VAL A 138 42.27 3.40 -5.91
N THR A 139 42.10 4.26 -6.92
CA THR A 139 43.22 4.72 -7.75
C THR A 139 43.98 5.83 -7.02
N ASN A 140 45.01 5.45 -6.27
CA ASN A 140 46.00 6.40 -5.79
C ASN A 140 47.14 6.44 -6.80
N LYS A 141 47.14 7.47 -7.65
CA LYS A 141 48.23 7.83 -8.56
C LYS A 141 48.44 6.87 -9.74
N ILE A 142 48.23 7.42 -10.92
CA ILE A 142 48.72 6.88 -12.18
C ILE A 142 50.19 7.31 -12.33
N LYS A 143 51.10 6.33 -12.38
CA LYS A 143 52.53 6.54 -12.66
C LYS A 143 53.15 5.19 -13.06
N ASP A 144 53.86 5.00 -14.17
CA ASP A 144 54.04 5.74 -15.41
C ASP A 144 54.33 4.67 -16.48
N SER A 145 53.90 4.90 -17.71
CA SER A 145 54.47 4.26 -18.90
C SER A 145 55.97 4.59 -19.04
N HIS A 146 56.66 4.00 -20.02
CA HIS A 146 58.02 4.42 -20.38
C HIS A 146 58.09 5.96 -20.53
N ASP A 147 59.18 6.60 -20.11
CA ASP A 147 59.31 8.07 -20.00
C ASP A 147 58.85 8.83 -21.25
N THR A 148 58.99 8.22 -22.43
CA THR A 148 58.54 8.75 -23.73
C THR A 148 57.03 8.97 -23.84
N TYR A 149 56.22 8.29 -23.04
CA TYR A 149 54.76 8.31 -23.11
C TYR A 149 54.12 9.21 -22.04
N ASN A 150 54.90 9.82 -21.15
CA ASN A 150 54.39 10.72 -20.11
C ASN A 150 53.76 11.99 -20.68
N ILE A 151 54.06 12.34 -21.95
CA ILE A 151 53.44 13.46 -22.67
C ILE A 151 51.93 13.27 -22.92
N TYR A 152 51.44 12.02 -22.89
CA TYR A 152 50.03 11.68 -23.10
C TYR A 152 49.22 11.70 -21.80
N THR A 153 49.91 11.84 -20.66
CA THR A 153 49.33 11.90 -19.33
C THR A 153 49.00 13.35 -18.98
N ARG A 154 47.71 13.68 -18.87
CA ARG A 154 47.26 15.00 -18.38
C ARG A 154 46.49 14.84 -17.07
N ASN A 155 46.74 15.74 -16.13
CA ASN A 155 45.92 15.84 -14.92
C ASN A 155 44.53 16.35 -15.33
N TYR A 156 43.47 15.63 -14.95
CA TYR A 156 42.10 16.04 -15.19
C TYR A 156 41.26 15.85 -13.93
N GLU A 157 40.95 16.97 -13.29
CA GLU A 157 39.98 17.23 -12.20
C GLU A 157 39.84 16.13 -11.10
N ASP A 158 39.41 14.90 -11.40
CA ASP A 158 39.24 13.79 -10.43
C ASP A 158 40.18 12.58 -10.66
N GLY A 159 41.13 12.67 -11.59
CA GLY A 159 42.07 11.59 -11.86
C GLY A 159 43.04 11.86 -13.01
N VAL A 160 43.70 10.81 -13.49
CA VAL A 160 44.57 10.89 -14.66
C VAL A 160 43.91 10.09 -15.78
N LEU A 161 43.69 10.71 -16.94
CA LEU A 161 43.13 10.05 -18.11
C LEU A 161 44.26 9.37 -18.89
N PHE A 162 44.22 8.04 -19.01
CA PHE A 162 45.14 7.31 -19.86
C PHE A 162 44.67 7.31 -21.31
N SER A 163 45.56 7.62 -22.24
CA SER A 163 45.40 7.24 -23.65
C SER A 163 46.50 6.23 -23.99
N TRP A 164 46.10 5.06 -24.51
CA TRP A 164 47.03 4.02 -24.97
C TRP A 164 47.12 4.07 -26.49
N THR A 165 48.33 4.06 -27.03
CA THR A 165 48.58 3.81 -28.45
C THR A 165 49.24 2.44 -28.60
N ARG A 166 48.63 1.58 -29.42
CA ARG A 166 49.20 0.27 -29.78
C ARG A 166 50.25 0.48 -30.87
N ALA A 167 51.52 0.22 -30.58
CA ALA A 167 52.51 0.04 -31.64
C ALA A 167 52.31 -1.36 -32.24
N ASN A 168 51.80 -1.44 -33.47
CA ASN A 168 51.86 -2.66 -34.26
C ASN A 168 53.29 -2.84 -34.74
N ASN A 169 53.88 -4.00 -34.46
CA ASN A 169 55.14 -4.45 -35.04
C ASN A 169 54.83 -5.47 -36.14
#